data_AF-A0A6N7CBI7-F1
#
_entry.id   AF-A0A6N7CBI7-F1
#
_cell.length_a   1.000
_cell.length_b   1.000
_cell.length_c   1.000
_cell.angle_alpha   90.00
_cell.angle_beta   90.00
_cell.angle_gamma   90.00
#
_symmetry.space_group_name_H-M   'P 1'
#
loop_
_entity.id
_entity.type
_entity.pdbx_description
1 polymer ?
#
loop_
_entity_poly.entity_id
_entity_poly.type
_entity_poly.pdbx_seq_one_letter_code
_entity_poly.pdbx_strand_id
1 'polypeptide(L)'
;MRKLDSGLGGVRGAGVRITTAGLSALFTAALLLTAPTAAFAAPPEILKPTCEAQGGTFSVEQGTKHCVTVSTAEDRAGRSLDGPVAPDRSFYRGTSLVTLFRVTTTTQSQQGAGEVTTTTENSSHLGDDWTRFSCNLLTPNAGTGGGYNFTPVDFSICDDLGLFFGV
;
A
#
# COMPACT_ATOMS: atom_id res chain seq x y z
N MET A 1 61.06 -12.41 26.38
CA MET A 1 62.17 -13.32 26.03
C MET A 1 61.68 -14.77 26.15
N ARG A 2 62.10 -15.61 25.21
CA ARG A 2 61.70 -17.01 24.91
C ARG A 2 61.45 -17.93 26.12
N LYS A 3 60.43 -18.81 26.02
CA LYS A 3 60.62 -20.28 25.92
C LYS A 3 59.28 -21.02 25.71
N LEU A 4 59.32 -22.00 24.82
CA LEU A 4 58.34 -23.06 24.60
C LEU A 4 58.48 -24.16 25.68
N ASP A 5 57.36 -24.80 26.02
CA ASP A 5 57.22 -26.23 26.35
C ASP A 5 55.72 -26.56 26.14
N SER A 6 55.25 -27.33 25.15
CA SER A 6 55.44 -28.76 24.79
C SER A 6 54.82 -29.78 25.75
N GLY A 7 53.82 -30.53 25.25
CA GLY A 7 53.46 -31.88 25.71
C GLY A 7 52.04 -32.00 26.29
N LEU A 8 51.04 -32.43 25.51
CA LEU A 8 50.61 -33.81 25.19
C LEU A 8 49.72 -34.51 26.24
N GLY A 9 48.49 -34.82 25.82
CA GLY A 9 47.54 -35.76 26.44
C GLY A 9 46.11 -35.27 26.17
N GLY A 10 45.18 -35.96 25.51
CA GLY A 10 45.10 -37.34 25.10
C GLY A 10 43.62 -37.75 25.08
N VAL A 11 42.98 -37.55 23.92
CA VAL A 11 41.91 -38.35 23.28
C VAL A 11 40.64 -38.75 24.08
N ARG A 12 39.45 -38.28 23.65
CA ARG A 12 38.41 -39.05 22.91
C ARG A 12 37.02 -38.41 23.06
N GLY A 13 36.40 -38.10 21.92
CA GLY A 13 35.01 -37.69 21.82
C GLY A 13 34.78 -36.86 20.56
N ALA A 14 34.42 -37.53 19.46
CA ALA A 14 34.13 -37.02 18.13
C ALA A 14 33.25 -35.75 18.16
N GLY A 15 33.38 -34.75 17.29
CA GLY A 15 34.16 -34.62 16.06
C GLY A 15 33.65 -33.36 15.35
N VAL A 16 34.12 -32.20 15.77
CA VAL A 16 33.96 -30.91 15.06
C VAL A 16 35.36 -30.40 14.82
N ARG A 17 35.92 -30.68 13.63
CA ARG A 17 37.17 -30.07 13.17
C ARG A 17 36.81 -28.66 12.67
N ILE A 18 37.27 -27.58 13.31
CA ILE A 18 38.65 -27.05 13.31
C ILE A 18 39.15 -26.85 11.87
N THR A 19 39.70 -25.72 11.44
CA THR A 19 39.86 -24.38 11.98
C THR A 19 40.64 -23.58 10.90
N THR A 20 40.45 -22.26 10.87
CA THR A 20 41.44 -21.21 10.54
C THR A 20 42.40 -21.30 9.34
N ALA A 21 42.28 -20.25 8.51
CA ALA A 21 43.31 -19.31 8.08
C ALA A 21 44.19 -19.65 6.85
N GLY A 22 44.28 -18.67 5.93
CA GLY A 22 45.42 -18.52 5.03
C GLY A 22 45.09 -18.00 3.64
N LEU A 23 45.13 -16.68 3.46
CA LEU A 23 45.64 -15.99 2.25
C LEU A 23 46.93 -16.71 1.78
N SER A 24 47.28 -16.99 0.52
CA SER A 24 47.02 -16.43 -0.81
C SER A 24 47.54 -17.46 -1.82
N ALA A 25 46.94 -17.61 -3.01
CA ALA A 25 47.66 -17.92 -4.26
C ALA A 25 46.73 -18.12 -5.46
N LEU A 26 46.92 -17.25 -6.46
CA LEU A 26 47.06 -17.58 -7.89
C LEU A 26 45.81 -17.94 -8.73
N PHE A 27 45.47 -16.94 -9.57
CA PHE A 27 45.33 -17.03 -11.03
C PHE A 27 44.17 -17.83 -11.65
N THR A 28 43.15 -17.04 -12.05
CA THR A 28 42.43 -17.04 -13.33
C THR A 28 42.36 -18.35 -14.14
N ALA A 29 41.14 -18.87 -14.26
CA ALA A 29 40.70 -19.55 -15.48
C ALA A 29 39.33 -19.00 -15.87
N ALA A 30 39.28 -18.37 -17.05
CA ALA A 30 38.08 -17.95 -17.72
C ALA A 30 37.14 -19.15 -17.91
N LEU A 31 35.94 -19.09 -17.34
CA LEU A 31 34.82 -19.90 -17.79
C LEU A 31 33.70 -18.95 -18.24
N LEU A 32 33.73 -18.71 -19.56
CA LEU A 32 32.56 -18.75 -20.43
C LEU A 32 31.30 -18.11 -19.84
N LEU A 33 31.18 -16.80 -20.05
CA LEU A 33 29.88 -16.15 -20.24
C LEU A 33 29.22 -16.75 -21.49
N THR A 34 28.65 -17.94 -21.36
CA THR A 34 27.54 -18.34 -22.23
C THR A 34 26.35 -17.53 -21.74
N ALA A 35 26.17 -16.36 -22.35
CA ALA A 35 24.92 -15.63 -22.28
C ALA A 35 23.79 -16.63 -22.50
N PRO A 36 22.80 -16.78 -21.59
CA PRO A 36 21.54 -17.32 -22.04
C PRO A 36 21.07 -16.33 -23.10
N THR A 37 21.10 -16.78 -24.35
CA THR A 37 20.42 -16.14 -25.47
C THR A 37 19.09 -15.66 -24.95
N ALA A 38 18.85 -14.35 -25.01
CA ALA A 38 17.57 -13.75 -24.72
C ALA A 38 16.54 -14.55 -25.51
N ALA A 39 15.85 -15.47 -24.84
CA ALA A 39 14.65 -16.05 -25.37
C ALA A 39 13.74 -14.84 -25.52
N PHE A 40 13.45 -14.46 -26.77
CA PHE A 40 12.26 -13.70 -27.09
C PHE A 40 11.10 -14.56 -26.58
N ALA A 41 10.81 -14.47 -25.29
CA ALA A 41 9.59 -14.98 -24.72
C ALA A 41 8.51 -14.22 -25.49
N ALA A 42 7.68 -14.96 -26.22
CA ALA A 42 6.49 -14.40 -26.81
C ALA A 42 5.80 -13.54 -25.74
N PRO A 43 5.30 -12.33 -26.09
CA PRO A 43 4.62 -11.48 -25.13
C PRO A 43 3.58 -12.34 -24.37
N PRO A 44 3.54 -12.27 -23.04
CA PRO A 44 2.80 -13.21 -22.22
C PRO A 44 1.36 -13.28 -22.71
N GLU A 45 0.94 -14.45 -23.17
CA GLU A 45 -0.40 -14.64 -23.70
C GLU A 45 -1.43 -14.50 -22.56
N ILE A 46 -2.49 -13.73 -22.79
CA ILE A 46 -3.61 -13.69 -21.85
C ILE A 46 -4.33 -15.04 -21.93
N LEU A 47 -4.19 -15.83 -20.87
CA LEU A 47 -4.88 -17.10 -20.72
C LEU A 47 -6.01 -16.97 -19.73
N LYS A 48 -7.16 -17.58 -20.05
CA LYS A 48 -8.30 -17.71 -19.15
C LYS A 48 -7.91 -18.22 -17.74
N PRO A 49 -7.19 -19.36 -17.59
CA PRO A 49 -6.87 -19.89 -16.26
C PRO A 49 -6.00 -18.95 -15.42
N THR A 50 -5.08 -18.21 -16.04
CA THR A 50 -4.23 -17.25 -15.30
C THR A 50 -5.01 -16.01 -14.90
N CYS A 51 -5.90 -15.51 -15.78
CA CYS A 51 -6.76 -14.38 -15.47
C CYS A 51 -7.71 -14.68 -14.29
N GLU A 52 -8.40 -15.83 -14.35
CA GLU A 52 -9.33 -16.25 -13.30
C GLU A 52 -8.61 -16.56 -11.98
N ALA A 53 -7.40 -17.11 -12.03
CA ALA A 53 -6.58 -17.32 -10.83
C ALA A 53 -6.15 -16.02 -10.15
N GLN A 54 -6.09 -14.90 -10.88
CA GLN A 54 -5.83 -13.56 -10.34
C GLN A 54 -7.10 -12.85 -9.87
N GLY A 55 -8.27 -13.51 -9.92
CA GLY A 55 -9.57 -12.92 -9.58
C GLY A 55 -10.15 -12.03 -10.69
N GLY A 56 -9.58 -12.09 -11.90
CA GLY A 56 -10.07 -11.35 -13.05
C GLY A 56 -11.17 -12.09 -13.81
N THR A 57 -11.90 -11.35 -14.64
CA THR A 57 -12.88 -11.89 -15.60
C THR A 57 -12.25 -11.95 -16.98
N PHE A 58 -12.22 -13.14 -17.57
CA PHE A 58 -11.72 -13.34 -18.93
C PHE A 58 -12.85 -13.25 -19.96
N SER A 59 -12.63 -12.52 -21.04
CA SER A 59 -13.55 -12.46 -22.19
C SER A 59 -12.80 -12.42 -23.51
N VAL A 60 -13.50 -12.70 -24.61
CA VAL A 60 -12.97 -12.59 -25.97
C VAL A 60 -13.96 -11.82 -26.82
N GLU A 61 -13.53 -10.69 -27.37
CA GLU A 61 -14.35 -9.82 -28.22
C GLU A 61 -13.63 -9.59 -29.55
N GLN A 62 -14.29 -9.97 -30.65
CA GLN A 62 -13.74 -9.81 -32.02
C GLN A 62 -12.32 -10.42 -32.19
N GLY A 63 -12.02 -11.50 -31.48
CA GLY A 63 -10.70 -12.15 -31.50
C GLY A 63 -9.64 -11.50 -30.61
N THR A 64 -10.00 -10.45 -29.88
CA THR A 64 -9.17 -9.84 -28.83
C THR A 64 -9.51 -10.47 -27.49
N LYS A 65 -8.50 -10.94 -26.77
CA LYS A 65 -8.63 -11.49 -25.42
C LYS A 65 -8.56 -10.35 -24.42
N HIS A 66 -9.41 -10.38 -23.42
CA HIS A 66 -9.44 -9.42 -22.34
C HIS A 66 -9.36 -10.14 -21.00
N CYS A 67 -8.58 -9.57 -20.08
CA CYS A 67 -8.62 -9.91 -18.67
C CYS A 67 -8.90 -8.64 -17.88
N VAL A 68 -10.06 -8.59 -17.21
CA VAL A 68 -10.47 -7.44 -16.39
C VAL A 68 -10.38 -7.82 -14.93
N THR A 69 -9.54 -7.13 -14.17
CA THR A 69 -9.42 -7.30 -12.72
C THR A 69 -9.95 -6.06 -12.04
N VAL A 70 -10.84 -6.24 -11.07
CA VAL A 70 -11.36 -5.15 -10.24
C VAL A 70 -10.83 -5.34 -8.83
N SER A 71 -10.21 -4.30 -8.30
CA SER A 71 -9.79 -4.25 -6.91
C SER A 71 -10.48 -3.09 -6.21
N THR A 72 -10.91 -3.35 -4.98
CA THR A 72 -11.56 -2.35 -4.14
C THR A 72 -10.74 -2.17 -2.88
N ALA A 73 -10.40 -0.92 -2.57
CA ALA A 73 -9.79 -0.54 -1.31
C ALA A 73 -10.75 0.36 -0.53
N GLU A 74 -10.78 0.16 0.79
CA GLU A 74 -11.59 0.94 1.71
C GLU A 74 -10.71 1.88 2.51
N ASP A 75 -11.03 3.17 2.43
CA ASP A 75 -10.45 4.22 3.26
C ASP A 75 -11.54 4.86 4.14
N ARG A 76 -11.13 5.68 5.10
CA ARG A 76 -12.05 6.56 5.84
C ARG A 76 -11.83 8.00 5.40
N ALA A 77 -12.90 8.65 4.96
CA ALA A 77 -12.89 10.07 4.61
C ALA A 77 -13.66 10.87 5.68
N GLY A 78 -13.04 11.96 6.15
CA GLY A 78 -13.66 12.92 7.05
C GLY A 78 -14.25 14.09 6.28
N ARG A 79 -15.50 14.44 6.56
CA ARG A 79 -16.12 15.69 6.10
C ARG A 79 -16.47 16.53 7.32
N SER A 80 -16.18 17.83 7.27
CA SER A 80 -16.57 18.76 8.31
C SER A 80 -17.56 19.79 7.79
N LEU A 81 -18.52 20.17 8.62
CA LEU A 81 -19.42 21.28 8.40
C LEU A 81 -19.28 22.27 9.56
N ASP A 82 -19.22 23.54 9.19
CA ASP A 82 -19.12 24.65 10.13
C ASP A 82 -20.50 25.25 10.35
N GLY A 83 -20.85 25.39 11.61
CA GLY A 83 -22.03 26.13 12.04
C GLY A 83 -21.85 27.64 11.91
N PRO A 84 -22.91 28.40 12.24
CA PRO A 84 -22.86 29.85 12.22
C PRO A 84 -21.81 30.40 13.19
N VAL A 85 -21.16 31.48 12.78
CA VAL A 85 -20.13 32.16 13.58
C VAL A 85 -20.79 33.09 14.59
N ALA A 86 -20.45 32.90 15.87
CA ALA A 86 -20.88 33.75 16.98
C ALA A 86 -20.12 35.10 16.99
N PRO A 87 -20.61 36.12 17.75
CA PRO A 87 -20.01 37.46 17.78
C PRO A 87 -18.54 37.49 18.22
N ASP A 88 -18.12 36.53 19.06
CA ASP A 88 -16.73 36.34 19.51
C ASP A 88 -15.87 35.56 18.49
N ARG A 89 -16.41 35.31 17.28
CA ARG A 89 -15.83 34.51 16.20
C ARG A 89 -15.69 33.02 16.52
N SER A 90 -16.34 32.53 17.58
CA SER A 90 -16.44 31.10 17.84
C SER A 90 -17.48 30.44 16.93
N PHE A 91 -17.33 29.15 16.65
CA PHE A 91 -18.34 28.37 15.91
C PHE A 91 -18.21 26.88 16.19
N TYR A 92 -19.31 26.14 15.98
CA TYR A 92 -19.31 24.69 16.10
C TYR A 92 -18.87 24.05 14.78
N ARG A 93 -18.08 22.98 14.86
CA ARG A 93 -17.70 22.15 13.72
C ARG A 93 -18.09 20.71 14.01
N GLY A 94 -19.02 20.19 13.21
CA GLY A 94 -19.33 18.77 13.16
C GLY A 94 -18.43 18.08 12.15
N THR A 95 -17.88 16.92 12.49
CA THR A 95 -17.11 16.07 11.58
C THR A 95 -17.74 14.70 11.54
N SER A 96 -18.01 14.21 10.33
CA SER A 96 -18.48 12.86 10.08
C SER A 96 -17.45 12.07 9.32
N LEU A 97 -17.42 10.77 9.58
CA LEU A 97 -16.65 9.80 8.81
C LEU A 97 -17.59 9.00 7.90
N VAL A 98 -17.12 8.80 6.68
CA VAL A 98 -17.74 7.92 5.69
C VAL A 98 -16.67 7.02 5.10
N THR A 99 -17.06 5.80 4.71
CA THR A 99 -16.17 4.92 3.96
C THR A 99 -15.98 5.49 2.56
N LEU A 100 -14.72 5.63 2.15
CA LEU A 100 -14.35 5.98 0.78
C LEU A 100 -13.94 4.68 0.08
N PHE A 101 -14.69 4.29 -0.94
CA PHE A 101 -14.36 3.16 -1.77
C PHE A 101 -13.53 3.64 -2.95
N ARG A 102 -12.30 3.14 -3.08
CA ARG A 102 -11.48 3.30 -4.29
C ARG A 102 -11.59 2.02 -5.10
N VAL A 103 -12.03 2.15 -6.34
CA VAL A 103 -12.14 1.03 -7.27
C VAL A 103 -11.11 1.23 -8.37
N THR A 104 -10.20 0.27 -8.49
CA THR A 104 -9.21 0.20 -9.55
C THR A 104 -9.56 -0.94 -10.48
N THR A 105 -9.85 -0.60 -11.72
CA THR A 105 -10.12 -1.56 -12.80
C THR A 105 -8.90 -1.64 -13.69
N THR A 106 -8.29 -2.82 -13.78
CA THR A 106 -7.18 -3.10 -14.69
C THR A 106 -7.68 -3.98 -15.80
N THR A 107 -7.58 -3.50 -17.04
CA THR A 107 -7.95 -4.23 -18.24
C THR A 107 -6.70 -4.54 -19.03
N GLN A 108 -6.38 -5.82 -19.18
CA GLN A 108 -5.38 -6.30 -20.12
C GLN A 108 -6.09 -6.73 -21.40
N SER A 109 -5.60 -6.31 -22.57
CA SER A 109 -6.12 -6.68 -23.88
C SER A 109 -5.02 -7.19 -24.79
N GLN A 110 -5.31 -8.23 -25.56
CA GLN A 110 -4.37 -8.84 -26.51
C GLN A 110 -5.07 -9.31 -27.77
N GLN A 111 -4.63 -8.82 -28.93
CA GLN A 111 -5.13 -9.28 -30.22
C GLN A 111 -4.24 -10.41 -30.76
N GLY A 112 -4.83 -11.60 -30.99
CA GLY A 112 -4.07 -12.76 -31.43
C GLY A 112 -2.93 -13.13 -30.46
N ALA A 113 -1.72 -13.32 -30.99
CA ALA A 113 -0.48 -13.50 -30.21
C ALA A 113 0.34 -12.20 -30.11
N GLY A 114 -0.31 -11.05 -30.28
CA GLY A 114 0.32 -9.73 -30.25
C GLY A 114 0.71 -9.24 -28.86
N GLU A 115 1.09 -7.97 -28.76
CA GLU A 115 1.42 -7.32 -27.50
C GLU A 115 0.19 -7.22 -26.57
N VAL A 116 0.44 -7.31 -25.26
CA VAL A 116 -0.59 -7.09 -24.24
C VAL A 116 -0.62 -5.60 -23.90
N THR A 117 -1.74 -4.95 -24.19
CA THR A 117 -2.00 -3.57 -23.72
C THR A 117 -2.62 -3.65 -22.32
N THR A 118 -2.16 -2.82 -21.40
CA THR A 118 -2.74 -2.72 -20.05
C THR A 118 -3.28 -1.31 -19.84
N THR A 119 -4.57 -1.20 -19.53
CA THR A 119 -5.23 0.04 -19.12
C THR A 119 -5.63 -0.05 -17.66
N THR A 120 -5.45 1.04 -16.92
CA THR A 120 -5.89 1.14 -15.53
C THR A 120 -6.79 2.35 -15.38
N GLU A 121 -7.98 2.11 -14.84
CA GLU A 121 -8.97 3.15 -14.53
C GLU A 121 -9.19 3.17 -13.03
N ASN A 122 -9.22 4.38 -12.47
CA ASN A 122 -9.47 4.59 -11.05
C ASN A 122 -10.76 5.39 -10.89
N SER A 123 -11.62 4.93 -10.01
CA SER A 123 -12.81 5.67 -9.58
C SER A 123 -12.90 5.65 -8.06
N SER A 124 -13.61 6.63 -7.51
CA SER A 124 -13.86 6.70 -6.08
C SER A 124 -15.27 7.15 -5.80
N HIS A 125 -15.92 6.54 -4.81
CA HIS A 125 -17.23 6.94 -4.34
C HIS A 125 -17.30 6.83 -2.82
N LEU A 126 -18.18 7.62 -2.22
CA LEU A 126 -18.47 7.54 -0.80
C LEU A 126 -19.52 6.45 -0.57
N GLY A 127 -19.39 5.73 0.53
CA GLY A 127 -20.42 4.82 1.01
C GLY A 127 -21.65 5.56 1.53
N ASP A 128 -22.72 4.80 1.76
CA ASP A 128 -23.99 5.34 2.26
C ASP A 128 -24.00 5.54 3.78
N ASP A 129 -23.12 4.84 4.50
CA ASP A 129 -23.05 4.88 5.96
C ASP A 129 -22.14 6.01 6.46
N TRP A 130 -22.77 7.07 6.96
CA TRP A 130 -22.10 8.17 7.64
C TRP A 130 -22.17 7.99 9.15
N THR A 131 -21.06 8.24 9.82
CA THR A 131 -20.93 8.12 11.28
C THR A 131 -20.46 9.43 11.89
N ARG A 132 -21.02 9.79 13.05
CA ARG A 132 -20.55 10.93 13.84
C ARG A 132 -19.14 10.64 14.33
N PHE A 133 -18.23 11.59 14.16
CA PHE A 133 -16.84 11.44 14.60
C PHE A 133 -16.45 12.43 15.68
N SER A 134 -16.71 13.73 15.46
CA SER A 134 -16.41 14.75 16.47
C SER A 134 -17.32 15.96 16.35
N CYS A 135 -17.67 16.57 17.48
CA CYS A 135 -18.26 17.90 17.54
C CYS A 135 -17.33 18.78 18.38
N ASN A 136 -16.88 19.90 17.82
CA ASN A 136 -15.98 20.81 18.52
C ASN A 136 -16.49 22.25 18.46
N LEU A 137 -16.36 22.98 19.56
CA LEU A 137 -16.40 24.44 19.57
C LEU A 137 -15.00 24.95 19.21
N LEU A 138 -14.92 25.70 18.11
CA LEU A 138 -13.71 26.36 17.67
C LEU A 138 -13.70 27.79 18.21
N THR A 139 -12.80 28.09 19.13
CA THR A 139 -12.65 29.43 19.72
C THR A 139 -11.35 30.07 19.24
N PRO A 140 -11.34 31.33 18.76
CA PRO A 140 -10.11 31.97 18.31
C PRO A 140 -9.05 32.02 19.41
N ASN A 141 -7.79 31.77 19.04
CA ASN A 141 -6.68 31.89 19.98
C ASN A 141 -6.37 33.36 20.24
N ALA A 142 -6.59 33.83 21.46
CA ALA A 142 -6.15 35.15 21.87
C ALA A 142 -4.62 35.20 21.93
N GLY A 143 -3.99 35.89 20.97
CA GLY A 143 -2.55 36.22 21.03
C GLY A 143 -1.63 35.46 20.06
N THR A 144 -2.11 34.48 19.29
CA THR A 144 -1.28 33.75 18.31
C THR A 144 -1.92 33.72 16.93
N GLY A 145 -1.56 34.69 16.08
CA GLY A 145 -1.42 34.54 14.63
C GLY A 145 -2.46 33.74 13.80
N GLY A 146 -3.74 33.70 14.19
CA GLY A 146 -4.81 33.14 13.34
C GLY A 146 -5.14 31.64 13.52
N GLY A 147 -5.09 31.11 14.74
CA GLY A 147 -5.53 29.73 15.05
C GLY A 147 -6.84 29.65 15.85
N TYR A 148 -7.42 28.46 15.91
CA TYR A 148 -8.56 28.13 16.77
C TYR A 148 -8.16 27.04 17.79
N ASN A 149 -8.68 27.17 19.01
CA ASN A 149 -8.72 26.10 20.00
C ASN A 149 -9.92 25.22 19.71
N PHE A 150 -9.72 23.90 19.73
CA PHE A 150 -10.77 22.92 19.52
C PHE A 150 -11.19 22.38 20.88
N THR A 151 -12.40 22.73 21.31
CA THR A 151 -12.97 22.21 22.54
C THR A 151 -14.02 21.16 22.18
N PRO A 152 -13.80 19.88 22.50
CA PRO A 152 -14.81 18.85 22.29
C PRO A 152 -16.08 19.18 23.07
N VAL A 153 -17.22 19.05 22.41
CA VAL A 153 -18.54 19.23 23.03
C VAL A 153 -19.44 18.04 22.69
N ASP A 154 -20.60 17.96 23.35
CA ASP A 154 -21.56 16.89 23.10
C ASP A 154 -22.03 16.88 21.63
N PHE A 155 -22.23 15.69 21.07
CA PHE A 155 -22.69 15.53 19.69
C PHE A 155 -24.09 16.11 19.48
N SER A 156 -24.94 16.15 20.51
CA SER A 156 -26.29 16.70 20.40
C SER A 156 -26.29 18.14 19.87
N ILE A 157 -25.28 18.94 20.23
CA ILE A 157 -25.17 20.33 19.76
C ILE A 157 -24.96 20.39 18.25
N CYS A 158 -24.09 19.53 17.71
CA CYS A 158 -23.88 19.45 16.27
C CYS A 158 -25.05 18.79 15.53
N ASP A 159 -25.77 17.86 16.17
CA ASP A 159 -27.00 17.28 15.60
C ASP A 159 -28.10 18.34 15.48
N ASP A 160 -28.34 19.11 16.54
CA ASP A 160 -29.34 20.19 16.56
C ASP A 160 -29.04 21.28 15.52
N LEU A 161 -27.76 21.50 15.22
CA LEU A 161 -27.29 22.44 14.19
C LEU A 161 -27.17 21.80 12.78
N GLY A 162 -27.41 20.50 12.62
CA GLY A 162 -27.33 19.80 11.34
C GLY A 162 -25.90 19.68 10.77
N LEU A 163 -24.87 19.58 11.61
CA LEU A 163 -23.45 19.69 11.21
C LEU A 163 -22.74 18.36 10.91
N PHE A 164 -23.42 17.21 11.02
CA PHE A 164 -22.81 15.92 10.71
C PHE A 164 -23.09 15.44 9.29
N PHE A 165 -24.32 15.56 8.83
CA PHE A 165 -24.76 14.98 7.57
C PHE A 165 -25.31 16.13 6.74
N GLY A 166 -24.48 16.68 5.86
CA GLY A 166 -24.86 17.81 5.02
C GLY A 166 -26.02 17.40 4.13
N VAL A 167 -27.20 17.92 4.42
CA VAL A 167 -28.43 17.82 3.61
C VAL A 167 -28.28 18.53 2.28
#